data_AF-A0A920KY55-F1
#
_entry.id   AF-A0A920KY55-F1
#
_cell.length_a   1.000
_cell.length_b   1.000
_cell.length_c   1.000
_cell.angle_alpha   90.00
_cell.angle_beta   90.00
_cell.angle_gamma   90.00
#
_symmetry.space_group_name_H-M   'P 1'
#
loop_
_entity.id
_entity.type
_entity.pdbx_description
1 polymer ?
#
loop_
_entity_poly.entity_id
_entity_poly.type
_entity_poly.pdbx_seq_one_letter_code
_entity_poly.pdbx_strand_id
1 'polypeptide(L)'
;MAEIERKFLVSNQDECLRHVTKSTHIVQGYLSLDLSRTVRIRKTDTKAILTIKGKPNSSGDTRFEWEKEISLDEATQLFDLCLGKIIEKIRHLVPFQSHCFEVDVFYGNHKGLIIAEIELRSAEEKVALPPWIGKEVTGDSRYYNSSLAKQGLKP
;
A
#
# COMPACT_ATOMS: atom_id res chain seq x y z
N MET A 1 1.21 -9.13 -17.61
CA MET A 1 -0.01 -9.54 -16.89
C MET A 1 -0.23 -8.48 -15.83
N ALA A 2 -1.38 -7.80 -15.83
CA ALA A 2 -1.66 -6.75 -14.85
C ALA A 2 -1.93 -7.38 -13.48
N GLU A 3 -1.44 -6.75 -12.40
CA GLU A 3 -1.83 -7.14 -11.04
C GLU A 3 -3.30 -6.76 -10.82
N ILE A 4 -4.10 -7.71 -10.35
CA ILE A 4 -5.52 -7.51 -10.05
C ILE A 4 -5.65 -7.53 -8.53
N GLU A 5 -6.00 -6.40 -7.93
CA GLU A 5 -6.14 -6.26 -6.48
C GLU A 5 -7.54 -5.81 -6.10
N ARG A 6 -8.00 -6.25 -4.93
CA ARG A 6 -9.18 -5.69 -4.26
C ARG A 6 -8.77 -5.08 -2.93
N LYS A 7 -9.42 -3.97 -2.57
CA LYS A 7 -9.09 -3.16 -1.40
C LYS A 7 -10.32 -2.94 -0.54
N PHE A 8 -10.18 -3.10 0.77
CA PHE A 8 -11.28 -3.00 1.73
C PHE A 8 -10.86 -2.17 2.94
N LEU A 9 -11.83 -1.51 3.57
CA LEU A 9 -11.69 -1.04 4.95
C LEU A 9 -11.81 -2.22 5.91
N VAL A 10 -11.12 -2.18 7.04
CA VAL A 10 -11.28 -3.16 8.11
C VAL A 10 -12.37 -2.70 9.08
N SER A 11 -13.40 -3.53 9.29
CA SER A 11 -14.53 -3.23 10.17
C SER A 11 -14.30 -3.66 11.62
N ASN A 12 -13.44 -4.65 11.84
CA ASN A 12 -13.08 -5.15 13.18
C ASN A 12 -11.57 -5.44 13.26
N GLN A 13 -10.82 -4.46 13.78
CA GLN A 13 -9.37 -4.58 13.93
C GLN A 13 -8.97 -5.71 14.88
N ASP A 14 -9.63 -5.86 16.03
CA ASP A 14 -9.23 -6.84 17.05
C ASP A 14 -9.43 -8.29 16.59
N GLU A 15 -10.48 -8.55 15.80
CA GLU A 15 -10.66 -9.84 15.15
C GLU A 15 -9.59 -10.05 14.06
N CYS A 16 -9.34 -9.05 13.23
CA CYS A 16 -8.32 -9.14 12.18
C CYS A 16 -6.93 -9.44 12.75
N LEU A 17 -6.51 -8.73 13.79
CA LEU A 17 -5.16 -8.81 14.33
C LEU A 17 -4.86 -10.13 15.05
N ARG A 18 -5.89 -10.89 15.44
CA ARG A 18 -5.74 -12.22 16.04
C ARG A 18 -5.20 -13.28 15.07
N HIS A 19 -5.35 -13.06 13.77
CA HIS A 19 -4.97 -14.03 12.73
C HIS A 19 -3.67 -13.65 12.00
N VAL A 20 -2.92 -12.68 12.53
CA VAL A 20 -1.67 -12.20 11.93
C VAL A 20 -0.58 -13.26 12.03
N THR A 21 0.08 -13.52 10.90
CA THR A 21 1.22 -14.46 10.85
C THR A 21 2.56 -13.75 10.65
N LYS A 22 2.55 -12.54 10.08
CA LYS A 22 3.75 -11.73 9.88
C LYS A 22 3.41 -10.25 9.91
N SER A 23 4.32 -9.45 10.44
CA SER A 23 4.21 -7.99 10.47
C SER A 23 5.47 -7.39 9.87
N THR A 24 5.31 -6.36 9.04
CA THR A 24 6.44 -5.60 8.48
C THR A 24 6.17 -4.12 8.66
N HIS A 25 7.08 -3.43 9.34
CA HIS A 25 7.05 -1.98 9.42
C HIS A 25 7.51 -1.38 8.08
N ILE A 26 6.74 -0.41 7.57
CA ILE A 26 6.95 0.21 6.26
C ILE A 26 6.81 1.71 6.38
N VAL A 27 7.86 2.42 5.96
CA VAL A 27 7.85 3.87 5.75
C VAL A 27 8.01 4.13 4.26
N GLN A 28 7.19 5.01 3.70
CA GLN A 28 7.30 5.39 2.29
C GLN A 28 7.01 6.87 2.07
N GLY A 29 7.69 7.42 1.06
CA GLY A 29 7.59 8.82 0.66
C GLY A 29 7.74 8.95 -0.85
N TYR A 30 7.40 10.13 -1.37
CA TYR A 30 7.40 10.39 -2.81
C TYR A 30 8.28 11.59 -3.13
N LEU A 31 9.35 11.37 -3.90
CA LEU A 31 10.13 12.47 -4.49
C LEU A 31 9.40 13.13 -5.66
N SER A 32 8.49 12.40 -6.30
CA SER A 32 7.60 12.93 -7.34
C SER A 32 6.23 12.26 -7.26
N LEU A 33 5.19 13.08 -7.33
CA LEU A 33 3.77 12.68 -7.31
C LEU A 33 3.07 12.90 -8.67
N ASP A 34 3.84 13.21 -9.72
CA ASP A 34 3.36 13.31 -11.09
C ASP A 34 3.00 11.91 -11.61
N LEU A 35 1.75 11.74 -12.08
CA LEU A 35 1.23 10.46 -12.57
C LEU A 35 1.97 9.93 -13.81
N SER A 36 2.69 10.79 -14.52
CA SER A 36 3.51 10.41 -15.68
C SER A 36 4.92 9.97 -15.30
N ARG A 37 5.38 10.31 -14.08
CA ARG A 37 6.74 10.05 -13.57
C ARG A 37 6.76 10.08 -12.03
N THR A 38 6.12 9.08 -11.42
CA THR A 38 6.06 8.95 -9.97
C THR A 38 7.37 8.37 -9.46
N VAL A 39 7.97 8.98 -8.44
CA VAL A 39 9.20 8.49 -7.80
C VAL A 39 8.90 8.26 -6.33
N ARG A 40 9.00 7.00 -5.89
CA ARG A 40 8.66 6.57 -4.53
C ARG A 40 9.86 5.91 -3.87
N ILE A 41 10.08 6.23 -2.61
CA ILE A 41 10.99 5.49 -1.73
C ILE A 41 10.13 4.68 -0.77
N ARG A 42 10.43 3.39 -0.63
CA ARG A 42 9.82 2.51 0.38
C ARG A 42 10.93 1.85 1.18
N LYS A 43 10.89 2.01 2.49
CA LYS A 43 11.84 1.45 3.46
C LYS A 43 11.09 0.52 4.41
N THR A 44 11.63 -0.65 4.65
CA THR A 44 11.34 -1.52 5.80
C THR A 44 12.51 -1.46 6.78
N ASP A 45 12.43 -2.18 7.88
CA ASP A 45 13.53 -2.24 8.85
C ASP A 45 14.82 -2.85 8.26
N THR A 46 14.72 -3.61 7.17
CA THR A 46 15.84 -4.37 6.59
C THR A 46 16.16 -4.06 5.14
N LYS A 47 15.26 -3.38 4.41
CA LYS A 47 15.44 -3.10 2.97
C LYS A 47 14.86 -1.76 2.59
N ALA A 48 15.46 -1.09 1.62
CA ALA A 48 14.86 0.07 0.97
C ALA A 48 14.88 -0.05 -0.56
N ILE A 49 13.83 0.44 -1.20
CA ILE A 49 13.66 0.42 -2.65
C ILE A 49 13.28 1.81 -3.12
N LEU A 50 14.00 2.30 -4.13
CA LEU A 50 13.60 3.42 -4.96
C LEU A 50 12.86 2.88 -6.18
N THR A 51 11.62 3.33 -6.37
CA THR A 51 10.76 2.93 -7.49
C THR A 51 10.43 4.14 -8.36
N ILE A 52 10.60 4.01 -9.68
CA ILE A 52 10.19 5.00 -10.68
C ILE A 52 9.09 4.38 -11.54
N LYS A 53 7.92 5.01 -11.58
CA LYS A 53 6.74 4.57 -12.33
C LYS A 53 6.40 5.60 -13.41
N GLY A 54 6.30 5.14 -14.65
CA GLY A 54 5.86 5.94 -15.80
C GLY A 54 4.34 6.11 -15.85
N LYS A 55 3.88 6.83 -16.89
CA LYS A 55 2.45 6.99 -17.18
C LYS A 55 1.78 5.63 -17.40
N PRO A 56 0.60 5.38 -16.82
CA PRO A 56 -0.23 4.24 -17.20
C PRO A 56 -0.54 4.24 -18.71
N ASN A 57 -0.66 3.06 -19.29
CA ASN A 57 -1.17 2.90 -20.65
C ASN A 57 -2.65 3.33 -20.75
N SER A 58 -3.21 3.35 -21.96
CA SER A 58 -4.59 3.79 -22.20
C SER A 58 -5.65 2.99 -21.43
N SER A 59 -5.36 1.71 -21.16
CA SER A 59 -6.24 0.81 -20.41
C SER A 59 -6.08 0.94 -18.88
N GLY A 60 -5.03 1.64 -18.42
CA GLY A 60 -4.73 1.86 -16.99
C GLY A 60 -4.16 0.65 -16.25
N ASP A 61 -3.95 -0.47 -16.94
CA ASP A 61 -3.63 -1.78 -16.36
C ASP A 61 -2.12 -2.09 -16.36
N THR A 62 -1.32 -1.35 -17.14
CA THR A 62 0.13 -1.49 -17.15
C THR A 62 0.83 -0.14 -17.20
N ARG A 63 2.07 -0.11 -16.71
CA ARG A 63 2.97 1.04 -16.81
C ARG A 63 4.43 0.60 -16.77
N PHE A 64 5.31 1.45 -17.27
CA PHE A 64 6.75 1.28 -17.02
C PHE A 64 7.02 1.39 -15.52
N GLU A 65 7.79 0.45 -14.98
CA GLU A 65 8.21 0.44 -13.59
C GLU A 65 9.67 0.00 -13.53
N TRP A 66 10.48 0.80 -12.83
CA TRP A 66 11.88 0.51 -12.58
C TRP A 66 12.12 0.58 -11.07
N GLU A 67 12.83 -0.41 -10.54
CA GLU A 67 13.13 -0.51 -9.12
C GLU A 67 14.61 -0.73 -8.91
N LYS A 68 15.14 -0.10 -7.86
CA LYS A 68 16.49 -0.33 -7.39
C LYS A 68 16.52 -0.37 -5.88
N GLU A 69 17.16 -1.40 -5.34
CA GLU A 69 17.51 -1.44 -3.94
C GLU A 69 18.56 -0.36 -3.63
N ILE A 70 18.29 0.41 -2.59
CA ILE A 70 19.20 1.42 -2.04
C ILE A 70 19.47 1.08 -0.57
N SER A 71 20.55 1.62 -0.01
CA SER A 71 20.84 1.43 1.41
C SER A 71 19.77 2.10 2.28
N LEU A 72 19.63 1.59 3.52
CA LEU A 72 18.72 2.16 4.50
C LEU A 72 19.07 3.61 4.87
N ASP A 73 20.36 3.96 4.82
CA ASP A 73 20.86 5.31 5.09
C ASP A 73 20.48 6.27 3.96
N GLU A 74 20.74 5.90 2.69
CA GLU A 74 20.30 6.66 1.52
C GLU A 74 18.78 6.91 1.55
N ALA A 75 17.99 5.88 1.84
CA ALA A 75 16.54 6.02 1.93
C ALA A 75 16.11 7.00 3.04
N THR A 76 16.80 6.98 4.18
CA THR A 76 16.53 7.87 5.31
C THR A 76 16.82 9.31 4.94
N GLN A 77 17.97 9.59 4.34
CA GLN A 77 18.34 10.93 3.87
C GLN A 77 17.37 11.46 2.80
N LEU A 78 16.91 10.59 1.90
CA LEU A 78 15.98 10.98 0.84
C LEU A 78 14.54 11.24 1.33
N PHE A 79 14.15 10.76 2.52
CA PHE A 79 12.81 11.06 3.05
C PHE A 79 12.63 12.54 3.36
N ASP A 80 13.69 13.26 3.72
CA ASP A 80 13.64 14.71 3.97
C ASP A 80 13.31 15.53 2.71
N LEU A 81 13.51 14.93 1.52
CA LEU A 81 13.21 15.54 0.23
C LEU A 81 11.82 15.14 -0.31
N CYS A 82 11.10 14.27 0.40
CA CYS A 82 9.82 13.78 -0.08
C CYS A 82 8.73 14.86 -0.03
N LEU A 83 7.91 14.88 -1.08
CA LEU A 83 6.76 15.74 -1.22
C LEU A 83 5.57 15.20 -0.43
N GLY A 84 4.79 16.11 0.14
CA GLY A 84 3.57 15.75 0.87
C GLY A 84 3.86 15.09 2.21
N LYS A 85 3.03 14.10 2.58
CA LYS A 85 3.10 13.39 3.85
C LYS A 85 3.81 12.06 3.67
N ILE A 86 4.77 11.77 4.55
CA ILE A 86 5.30 10.42 4.74
C ILE A 86 4.15 9.50 5.16
N ILE A 87 4.13 8.31 4.57
CA ILE A 87 3.19 7.24 4.92
C ILE A 87 3.96 6.22 5.74
N GLU A 88 3.50 6.03 6.97
CA GLU A 88 4.03 5.04 7.90
C GLU A 88 2.93 4.04 8.23
N LYS A 89 3.24 2.75 8.15
CA LYS A 89 2.29 1.67 8.40
C LYS A 89 2.99 0.41 8.91
N ILE A 90 2.24 -0.43 9.60
CA ILE A 90 2.60 -1.83 9.78
C ILE A 90 1.70 -2.65 8.85
N ARG A 91 2.33 -3.39 7.95
CA ARG A 91 1.64 -4.36 7.08
C ARG A 91 1.63 -5.72 7.76
N HIS A 92 0.44 -6.22 8.05
CA HIS A 92 0.20 -7.54 8.58
C HIS A 92 -0.21 -8.51 7.47
N LEU A 93 0.33 -9.71 7.48
CA LEU A 93 -0.16 -10.81 6.64
C LEU A 93 -1.18 -11.63 7.44
N VAL A 94 -2.41 -11.67 6.93
CA VAL A 94 -3.55 -12.32 7.58
C VAL A 94 -4.11 -13.40 6.64
N PRO A 95 -3.73 -14.68 6.82
CA PRO A 95 -4.27 -15.78 6.04
C PRO A 95 -5.76 -15.98 6.30
N PHE A 96 -6.51 -16.26 5.25
CA PHE A 96 -7.90 -16.68 5.34
C PHE A 96 -8.24 -17.60 4.18
N GLN A 97 -8.54 -18.86 4.49
CA GLN A 97 -8.78 -19.90 3.49
C GLN A 97 -7.61 -20.01 2.48
N SER A 98 -7.89 -19.88 1.18
CA SER A 98 -6.90 -19.97 0.10
C SER A 98 -6.12 -18.67 -0.13
N HIS A 99 -6.42 -17.61 0.61
CA HIS A 99 -5.91 -16.27 0.36
C HIS A 99 -5.12 -15.73 1.55
N CYS A 100 -4.27 -14.74 1.28
CA CYS A 100 -3.58 -13.98 2.29
C CYS A 100 -3.89 -12.50 2.07
N PHE A 101 -4.42 -11.85 3.09
CA PHE A 101 -4.69 -10.42 3.05
C PHE A 101 -3.48 -9.66 3.58
N GLU A 102 -3.08 -8.61 2.87
CA GLU A 102 -2.15 -7.61 3.36
C GLU A 102 -2.95 -6.51 4.07
N VAL A 103 -2.90 -6.51 5.40
CA VAL A 103 -3.63 -5.56 6.24
C VAL A 103 -2.69 -4.47 6.72
N ASP A 104 -2.86 -3.27 6.18
CA ASP A 104 -2.10 -2.08 6.52
C ASP A 104 -2.77 -1.30 7.64
N VAL A 105 -2.11 -1.25 8.80
CA VAL A 105 -2.48 -0.34 9.91
C VAL A 105 -1.60 0.89 9.81
N PHE A 106 -2.21 2.05 9.52
CA PHE A 106 -1.50 3.29 9.28
C PHE A 106 -1.22 4.08 10.58
N TYR A 107 -0.08 4.77 10.60
CA TYR A 107 0.41 5.58 11.71
C TYR A 107 0.64 7.04 11.28
N GLY A 108 1.12 7.86 12.21
CA GLY A 108 1.44 9.27 11.98
C GLY A 108 0.24 10.05 11.42
N ASN A 109 0.44 10.63 10.24
CA ASN A 109 -0.55 11.47 9.56
C ASN A 109 -1.85 10.74 9.15
N HIS A 110 -1.83 9.41 9.17
CA HIS A 110 -2.93 8.56 8.70
C HIS A 110 -3.43 7.61 9.79
N LYS A 111 -3.11 7.92 11.06
CA LYS A 111 -3.52 7.12 12.21
C LYS A 111 -5.04 6.91 12.23
N GLY A 112 -5.44 5.66 12.44
CA GLY A 112 -6.84 5.23 12.48
C GLY A 112 -7.37 4.68 11.15
N LEU A 113 -6.62 4.86 10.05
CA LEU A 113 -6.92 4.19 8.79
C LEU A 113 -6.38 2.76 8.81
N ILE A 114 -7.22 1.80 8.41
CA ILE A 114 -6.83 0.40 8.25
C ILE A 114 -7.41 -0.12 6.95
N ILE A 115 -6.54 -0.64 6.10
CA ILE A 115 -6.90 -1.12 4.77
C ILE A 115 -6.43 -2.57 4.63
N ALA A 116 -7.29 -3.42 4.10
CA ALA A 116 -6.93 -4.77 3.68
C ALA A 116 -6.86 -4.84 2.16
N GLU A 117 -5.77 -5.38 1.63
CA GLU A 117 -5.55 -5.65 0.22
C GLU A 117 -5.44 -7.15 -0.01
N ILE A 118 -5.94 -7.61 -1.15
CA ILE A 118 -5.78 -8.98 -1.62
C ILE A 118 -5.44 -8.96 -3.11
N GLU A 119 -4.36 -9.64 -3.48
CA GLU A 119 -3.99 -9.88 -4.87
C GLU A 119 -4.72 -11.12 -5.41
N LEU A 120 -5.21 -11.01 -6.65
CA LEU A 120 -5.97 -12.02 -7.36
C LEU A 120 -5.28 -12.42 -8.65
N ARG A 121 -5.54 -13.65 -9.07
CA ARG A 121 -5.05 -14.22 -10.33
C ARG A 121 -5.88 -13.78 -11.53
N SER A 122 -7.16 -13.47 -11.31
CA SER A 122 -8.06 -12.92 -12.33
C SER A 122 -9.16 -12.06 -11.69
N ALA A 123 -9.85 -11.25 -12.50
CA ALA A 123 -10.92 -10.37 -12.02
C ALA A 123 -12.18 -11.15 -11.60
N GLU A 124 -12.33 -12.37 -12.14
CA GLU A 124 -13.46 -13.28 -11.88
C GLU A 124 -13.19 -14.21 -10.68
N GLU A 125 -12.01 -14.13 -10.07
CA GLU A 125 -11.66 -14.96 -8.92
C GLU A 125 -12.59 -14.70 -7.75
N LYS A 126 -13.23 -15.77 -7.26
CA LYS A 126 -14.09 -15.70 -6.08
C LYS A 126 -13.25 -15.67 -4.82
N VAL A 127 -13.48 -14.64 -4.00
CA VAL A 127 -12.80 -14.45 -2.71
C VAL A 127 -13.81 -14.59 -1.58
N ALA A 128 -13.53 -15.48 -0.64
CA ALA A 128 -14.25 -15.51 0.62
C ALA A 128 -13.75 -14.37 1.51
N LEU A 129 -14.66 -13.50 1.96
CA LEU A 129 -14.28 -12.37 2.81
C LEU A 129 -14.35 -12.77 4.29
N PRO A 130 -13.27 -12.57 5.06
CA PRO A 130 -13.30 -12.70 6.51
C PRO A 130 -14.34 -11.78 7.16
N PRO A 131 -14.84 -12.11 8.37
CA PRO A 131 -15.85 -11.30 9.06
C PRO A 131 -15.37 -9.90 9.47
N TRP A 132 -14.05 -9.68 9.50
CA TRP A 132 -13.44 -8.38 9.81
C TRP A 132 -13.28 -7.46 8.60
N ILE A 133 -13.62 -7.92 7.39
CA ILE A 133 -13.67 -7.08 6.19
C ILE A 133 -14.90 -6.17 6.26
N GLY A 134 -14.70 -4.90 5.93
CA GLY A 134 -15.74 -3.89 5.81
C GLY A 134 -15.99 -3.50 4.35
N LYS A 135 -16.20 -2.20 4.13
CA LYS A 135 -16.53 -1.65 2.82
C LYS A 135 -15.40 -1.87 1.81
N GLU A 136 -15.75 -2.38 0.63
CA GLU A 136 -14.85 -2.39 -0.52
C GLU A 136 -14.62 -0.97 -1.05
N VAL A 137 -13.35 -0.62 -1.25
CA VAL A 137 -12.86 0.69 -1.72
C VAL A 137 -11.92 0.54 -2.92
N THR A 138 -11.99 -0.60 -3.61
CA THR A 138 -11.31 -0.83 -4.90
C THR A 138 -11.69 0.28 -5.89
N GLY A 139 -10.70 0.90 -6.54
CA GLY A 139 -10.90 2.00 -7.50
C GLY A 139 -11.18 3.37 -6.87
N ASP A 140 -11.41 3.46 -5.56
CA ASP A 140 -11.58 4.74 -4.88
C ASP A 140 -10.21 5.40 -4.64
N SER A 141 -9.95 6.44 -5.42
CA SER A 141 -8.62 7.05 -5.50
C SER A 141 -8.13 7.61 -4.16
N ARG A 142 -9.03 7.90 -3.22
CA ARG A 142 -8.73 8.41 -1.89
C ARG A 142 -7.87 7.46 -1.06
N TYR A 143 -8.01 6.15 -1.27
CA TYR A 143 -7.34 5.10 -0.49
C TYR A 143 -6.05 4.56 -1.14
N TYR A 144 -5.56 5.21 -2.20
CA TYR A 144 -4.25 4.89 -2.79
C TYR A 144 -3.13 5.67 -2.11
N ASN A 145 -1.96 5.03 -1.97
CA ASN A 145 -0.78 5.62 -1.32
C ASN A 145 -0.41 7.00 -1.91
N SER A 146 -0.48 7.20 -3.23
CA SER A 146 -0.18 8.50 -3.84
C SER A 146 -1.14 9.60 -3.38
N SER A 147 -2.41 9.29 -3.16
CA SER A 147 -3.41 10.22 -2.63
C SER A 147 -3.23 10.46 -1.13
N LEU A 148 -2.93 9.40 -0.37
CA LEU A 148 -2.59 9.50 1.04
C LEU A 148 -1.39 10.42 1.25
N ALA A 149 -0.35 10.32 0.40
CA ALA A 149 0.82 11.20 0.45
C ALA A 149 0.47 12.66 0.10
N LYS A 150 -0.42 12.90 -0.88
CA LYS A 150 -0.80 14.26 -1.31
C LYS A 150 -1.57 15.04 -0.26
N GLN A 151 -2.63 14.45 0.28
CA GLN A 151 -3.63 15.19 1.07
C GLN A 151 -3.64 14.74 2.53
N GLY A 152 -3.29 13.47 2.78
CA GLY A 152 -3.61 12.77 4.02
C GLY A 152 -5.12 12.67 4.21
N LEU A 153 -5.65 11.46 4.30
CA LEU A 153 -7.04 11.31 4.73
C LEU A 153 -7.11 11.73 6.19
N LYS A 154 -7.92 12.75 6.48
CA LYS A 154 -8.44 12.93 7.82
C LYS A 154 -9.61 11.95 7.98
N PRO A 155 -9.71 11.22 9.11
CA PRO A 155 -10.86 10.39 9.42
C PRO A 155 -12.16 11.21 9.43
#